data_AF-W2MZD4-F1
#
_entry.id   AF-W2MZD4-F1
#
_cell.length_a   1.000
_cell.length_b   1.000
_cell.length_c   1.000
_cell.angle_alpha   90.00
_cell.angle_beta   90.00
_cell.angle_gamma   90.00
#
_symmetry.space_group_name_H-M   'P 1'
#
loop_
_entity.id
_entity.type
_entity.pdbx_description
1 polymer ?
#
loop_
_entity_poly.entity_id
_entity_poly.type
_entity_poly.pdbx_seq_one_letter_code
_entity_poly.pdbx_strand_id
1 'polypeptide(L)'
;MNTSTLFPPNREQFSDAVIGSLVQRNEHYPSNNIQRTEWRTTKVSRQSYSAALATSALPAVPNACKRLLSDKVCGQITISNERKMRAGVDYSDAKHSADVELRRQRNRMHQARYKMKQRQLVADLEAAVTHLRQEIQELEIQQRLLSYGLPTTTTIWNIAAEYFRLFRHGTKGSTMVENAHIEPALNLLHSQVQWDFMKTTMAPDVTDGVVIGIDALIESHALQSRCYEAIDLQPLRMDGGPEGLLIVSTQCELTITESMLVCGFPNLVKDGEWSSLADKMLGKKIVIYGSTHFFWDNTRGRVVRLQWKADVMTALLRLLGSLDTVPQVFNGARMSPEGMVKPSL
;
A
#
# COMPACT_ATOMS: atom_id res chain seq x y z
N MET A 1 -32.70 -30.98 -24.93
CA MET A 1 -31.51 -30.37 -24.28
C MET A 1 -30.54 -30.00 -25.40
N ASN A 2 -30.44 -28.71 -25.74
CA ASN A 2 -29.59 -28.24 -26.82
C ASN A 2 -28.23 -27.85 -26.23
N THR A 3 -27.20 -28.65 -26.49
CA THR A 3 -25.83 -28.39 -26.06
C THR A 3 -25.16 -27.45 -27.06
N SER A 4 -25.00 -26.19 -26.68
CA SER A 4 -24.27 -25.19 -27.48
C SER A 4 -22.79 -25.23 -27.10
N THR A 5 -21.93 -25.74 -27.98
CA THR A 5 -20.48 -25.69 -27.83
C THR A 5 -19.89 -24.58 -28.70
N LEU A 6 -19.06 -23.71 -28.10
CA LEU A 6 -18.34 -22.66 -28.80
C LEU A 6 -16.94 -23.17 -29.17
N PHE A 7 -16.52 -22.93 -30.43
CA PHE A 7 -15.18 -23.26 -30.93
C PHE A 7 -14.42 -21.97 -31.29
N PRO A 8 -13.08 -21.96 -31.15
CA PRO A 8 -12.26 -20.81 -31.52
C PRO A 8 -12.20 -20.61 -33.05
N PRO A 9 -11.90 -19.39 -33.54
CA PRO A 9 -12.14 -18.98 -34.93
C PRO A 9 -11.32 -19.68 -36.02
N ASN A 10 -10.37 -20.56 -35.67
CA ASN A 10 -9.43 -21.18 -36.62
C ASN A 10 -9.35 -22.71 -36.47
N ARG A 11 -10.42 -23.37 -36.00
CA ARG A 11 -10.43 -24.84 -35.82
C ARG A 11 -10.11 -25.61 -37.09
N GLU A 12 -10.44 -25.08 -38.27
CA GLU A 12 -10.20 -25.72 -39.56
C GLU A 12 -8.73 -25.61 -40.04
N GLN A 13 -7.86 -24.87 -39.33
CA GLN A 13 -6.44 -24.72 -39.69
C GLN A 13 -5.52 -25.72 -38.97
N PHE A 14 -6.06 -26.55 -38.07
CA PHE A 14 -5.28 -27.58 -37.39
C PHE A 14 -5.69 -28.95 -37.93
N SER A 15 -4.89 -29.49 -38.85
CA SER A 15 -4.91 -30.92 -39.18
C SER A 15 -3.92 -31.66 -38.27
N ASP A 16 -4.20 -32.93 -37.97
CA ASP A 16 -3.41 -33.82 -37.07
C ASP A 16 -2.01 -34.19 -37.61
N ALA A 17 -1.43 -33.39 -38.51
CA ALA A 17 -0.16 -33.66 -39.18
C ALA A 17 0.98 -32.68 -38.79
N VAL A 18 0.95 -32.09 -37.60
CA VAL A 18 2.07 -31.25 -37.09
C VAL A 18 2.71 -31.88 -35.85
N ILE A 19 3.20 -33.11 -35.99
CA ILE A 19 4.25 -33.66 -35.12
C ILE A 19 5.32 -34.24 -36.03
N GLY A 20 6.27 -33.40 -36.41
CA GLY A 20 7.33 -33.77 -37.34
C GLY A 20 8.57 -32.90 -37.16
N SER A 21 9.14 -32.88 -35.95
CA SER A 21 10.58 -32.70 -35.64
C SER A 21 10.78 -32.26 -34.17
N LEU A 22 10.93 -33.23 -33.27
CA LEU A 22 11.51 -33.00 -31.95
C LEU A 22 13.03 -33.16 -32.08
N VAL A 23 13.77 -32.05 -32.04
CA VAL A 23 15.23 -32.07 -31.80
C VAL A 23 15.44 -31.96 -30.30
N GLN A 24 15.92 -33.04 -29.70
CA GLN A 24 16.33 -33.10 -28.29
C GLN A 24 17.60 -32.27 -28.10
N ARG A 25 17.54 -31.15 -27.36
CA ARG A 25 18.74 -30.42 -26.91
C ARG A 25 19.22 -31.03 -25.60
N ASN A 26 20.32 -31.79 -25.67
CA ASN A 26 21.14 -32.12 -24.50
C ASN A 26 22.01 -30.89 -24.17
N GLU A 27 21.73 -30.22 -23.05
CA GLU A 27 22.69 -29.28 -22.46
C GLU A 27 23.58 -30.03 -21.47
N HIS A 28 24.81 -30.35 -21.92
CA HIS A 28 25.93 -30.58 -21.02
C HIS A 28 26.41 -29.23 -20.50
N TYR A 29 26.46 -29.06 -19.18
CA TYR A 29 27.19 -27.97 -18.54
C TYR A 29 28.70 -28.21 -18.64
N PRO A 30 29.50 -27.24 -19.13
CA PRO A 30 30.90 -27.14 -18.76
C PRO A 30 31.16 -25.92 -17.87
N SER A 31 32.04 -26.19 -16.92
CA SER A 31 32.54 -25.36 -15.83
C SER A 31 33.17 -24.03 -16.25
N ASN A 32 33.08 -23.08 -15.32
CA ASN A 32 33.79 -21.79 -15.23
C ASN A 32 35.15 -21.72 -15.93
N ASN A 33 35.39 -20.62 -16.64
CA ASN A 33 36.67 -19.92 -16.50
C ASN A 33 36.54 -18.40 -16.72
N ILE A 34 37.07 -17.64 -15.76
CA ILE A 34 37.13 -16.19 -15.77
C ILE A 34 38.32 -15.77 -16.63
N GLN A 35 38.10 -14.96 -17.68
CA GLN A 35 39.14 -14.03 -18.13
C GLN A 35 38.56 -12.78 -18.81
N ARG A 36 39.02 -11.66 -18.30
CA ARG A 36 38.80 -10.25 -18.68
C ARG A 36 39.33 -9.99 -20.10
N THR A 37 38.54 -9.37 -20.99
CA THR A 37 39.06 -8.41 -21.99
C THR A 37 37.99 -7.52 -22.63
N GLU A 38 38.36 -6.24 -22.68
CA GLU A 38 37.83 -5.02 -23.31
C GLU A 38 36.83 -5.12 -24.48
N TRP A 39 35.73 -4.35 -24.38
CA TRP A 39 34.86 -4.03 -25.51
C TRP A 39 35.33 -2.76 -26.23
N ARG A 40 35.89 -2.92 -27.43
CA ARG A 40 35.99 -1.84 -28.43
C ARG A 40 34.63 -1.65 -29.10
N THR A 41 34.16 -0.41 -29.10
CA THR A 41 33.01 0.09 -29.85
C THR A 41 33.28 0.10 -31.36
N THR A 42 32.40 -0.49 -32.15
CA THR A 42 32.26 -0.21 -33.59
C THR A 42 30.90 0.44 -33.88
N LYS A 43 30.99 1.56 -34.60
CA LYS A 43 29.91 2.46 -34.99
C LYS A 43 29.06 1.85 -36.11
N VAL A 44 27.75 2.08 -36.07
CA VAL A 44 26.90 2.06 -37.27
C VAL A 44 26.20 3.41 -37.39
N SER A 45 26.42 4.02 -38.56
CA SER A 45 25.94 5.33 -39.00
C SER A 45 24.44 5.26 -39.36
N ARG A 46 23.66 6.26 -38.94
CA ARG A 46 22.31 6.52 -39.46
C ARG A 46 22.30 7.84 -40.20
N GLN A 47 21.90 7.78 -41.47
CA GLN A 47 21.66 8.94 -42.31
C GLN A 47 20.43 9.73 -41.84
N SER A 48 20.59 11.03 -41.98
CA SER A 48 19.77 12.15 -41.53
C SER A 48 18.58 12.46 -42.43
N TYR A 49 17.40 12.67 -41.84
CA TYR A 49 16.35 13.51 -42.38
C TYR A 49 16.07 14.65 -41.39
N SER A 50 16.10 15.88 -41.89
CA SER A 50 15.94 17.12 -41.12
C SER A 50 14.47 17.46 -40.88
N ALA A 51 14.12 17.70 -39.61
CA ALA A 51 12.94 18.46 -39.23
C ALA A 51 13.31 19.36 -38.04
N ALA A 52 12.98 20.65 -38.15
CA ALA A 52 13.38 21.72 -37.26
C ALA A 52 12.76 21.58 -35.85
N LEU A 53 13.59 21.68 -34.82
CA LEU A 53 13.17 21.86 -33.43
C LEU A 53 13.17 23.34 -33.08
N ALA A 54 11.98 23.90 -32.86
CA ALA A 54 11.81 25.15 -32.15
C ALA A 54 11.94 24.87 -30.65
N THR A 55 13.01 25.37 -30.04
CA THR A 55 13.24 25.30 -28.60
C THR A 55 12.35 26.33 -27.90
N SER A 56 11.27 25.89 -27.23
CA SER A 56 10.53 26.74 -26.31
C SER A 56 11.32 26.86 -25.00
N ALA A 57 11.98 27.99 -24.82
CA ALA A 57 12.69 28.36 -23.61
C ALA A 57 11.72 28.62 -22.44
N LEU A 58 12.12 28.21 -21.23
CA LEU A 58 11.49 28.57 -19.96
C LEU A 58 11.43 30.10 -19.78
N PRO A 59 10.34 30.67 -19.23
CA PRO A 59 10.31 32.09 -18.93
C PRO A 59 11.22 32.42 -17.74
N ALA A 60 12.19 33.29 -17.99
CA ALA A 60 13.10 33.86 -17.00
C ALA A 60 12.35 34.74 -15.99
N VAL A 61 12.62 34.51 -14.71
CA VAL A 61 12.22 35.38 -13.58
C VAL A 61 13.03 36.68 -13.65
N PRO A 62 12.43 37.88 -13.63
CA PRO A 62 13.20 39.12 -13.56
C PRO A 62 13.78 39.31 -12.16
N ASN A 63 15.09 39.10 -12.05
CA ASN A 63 15.91 39.64 -10.97
C ASN A 63 15.94 41.18 -11.07
N ALA A 64 15.29 41.86 -10.13
CA ALA A 64 15.51 43.28 -9.89
C ALA A 64 15.73 43.52 -8.39
N CYS A 65 16.89 43.08 -7.90
CA CYS A 65 17.40 43.45 -6.59
C CYS A 65 18.75 44.15 -6.78
N LYS A 66 18.74 45.47 -7.00
CA LYS A 66 19.89 46.36 -6.78
C LYS A 66 19.41 47.72 -6.25
N ARG A 67 19.58 47.85 -4.93
CA ARG A 67 20.03 49.02 -4.13
C ARG A 67 19.38 50.39 -4.42
N LEU A 68 18.95 51.05 -3.35
CA LEU A 68 19.57 52.28 -2.85
C LEU A 68 19.10 52.55 -1.41
N LEU A 69 19.96 52.20 -0.45
CA LEU A 69 20.09 52.94 0.80
C LEU A 69 20.63 54.32 0.43
N SER A 70 19.89 55.38 0.76
CA SER A 70 20.44 56.71 0.93
C SER A 70 19.75 57.31 2.14
N ASP A 71 20.45 57.26 3.27
CA ASP A 71 20.29 58.27 4.31
C ASP A 71 20.44 59.65 3.66
N LYS A 72 19.46 60.52 3.90
CA LYS A 72 19.60 61.96 3.66
C LYS A 72 19.41 62.69 4.98
N VAL A 73 20.58 63.01 5.53
CA VAL A 73 20.94 64.22 6.26
C VAL A 73 19.91 65.36 6.11
N CYS A 74 19.54 65.88 7.27
CA CYS A 74 18.87 67.15 7.51
C CYS A 74 19.49 68.28 6.68
N GLY A 75 18.72 68.84 5.75
CA GLY A 75 19.05 70.04 5.01
C GLY A 75 17.96 71.08 5.25
N GLN A 76 18.33 72.18 5.88
CA GLN A 76 17.50 73.37 6.10
C GLN A 76 16.88 73.84 4.79
N ILE A 77 15.57 74.11 4.80
CA ILE A 77 14.93 74.97 3.80
C ILE A 77 14.35 76.18 4.53
N THR A 78 14.92 77.30 4.15
CA THR A 78 14.67 78.68 4.55
C THR A 78 13.21 79.08 4.39
N ILE A 79 12.67 79.75 5.42
CA ILE A 79 11.39 80.45 5.38
C ILE A 79 11.54 81.67 4.48
N SER A 80 10.88 81.69 3.33
CA SER A 80 10.61 82.91 2.56
C SER A 80 9.13 83.24 2.66
N ASN A 81 8.83 84.27 3.44
CA ASN A 81 7.54 84.95 3.42
C ASN A 81 7.43 85.79 2.15
N GLU A 82 6.46 85.49 1.30
CA GLU A 82 5.84 86.51 0.45
C GLU A 82 4.31 86.38 0.50
N ARG A 83 3.69 87.34 1.19
CA ARG A 83 2.29 87.69 1.05
C ARG A 83 2.11 88.45 -0.26
N LYS A 84 1.25 87.99 -1.18
CA LYS A 84 0.20 88.86 -1.74
C LYS A 84 -0.85 88.17 -2.61
N MET A 85 -2.06 88.68 -2.39
CA MET A 85 -3.27 88.70 -3.21
C MET A 85 -4.24 87.51 -3.18
N ARG A 86 -5.42 87.86 -2.65
CA ARG A 86 -6.67 87.14 -2.46
C ARG A 86 -7.47 87.06 -3.77
N ALA A 87 -8.48 86.18 -3.69
CA ALA A 87 -9.71 86.10 -4.49
C ALA A 87 -9.61 85.19 -5.72
N GLY A 88 -9.61 83.88 -5.45
CA GLY A 88 -9.71 82.79 -6.43
C GLY A 88 -9.49 81.37 -5.85
N VAL A 89 -9.04 81.25 -4.59
CA VAL A 89 -8.32 80.05 -4.10
C VAL A 89 -9.22 78.98 -3.43
N ASP A 90 -10.41 79.31 -2.93
CA ASP A 90 -11.23 78.34 -2.16
C ASP A 90 -11.83 77.22 -3.03
N TYR A 91 -12.16 77.49 -4.29
CA TYR A 91 -12.70 76.47 -5.20
C TYR A 91 -11.61 75.53 -5.75
N SER A 92 -10.37 76.03 -5.88
CA SER A 92 -9.23 75.23 -6.35
C SER A 92 -8.67 74.31 -5.26
N ASP A 93 -8.69 74.73 -4.00
CA ASP A 93 -8.12 73.96 -2.88
C ASP A 93 -9.04 72.81 -2.45
N ALA A 94 -10.36 73.05 -2.41
CA ALA A 94 -11.36 72.00 -2.19
C ALA A 94 -11.34 70.95 -3.32
N LYS A 95 -11.17 71.39 -4.57
CA LYS A 95 -11.06 70.50 -5.74
C LYS A 95 -9.74 69.71 -5.74
N HIS A 96 -8.64 70.31 -5.30
CA HIS A 96 -7.37 69.61 -5.10
C HIS A 96 -7.43 68.58 -3.97
N SER A 97 -8.05 68.93 -2.84
CA SER A 97 -8.26 68.02 -1.72
C SER A 97 -9.13 66.82 -2.12
N ALA A 98 -10.21 67.05 -2.87
CA ALA A 98 -11.06 65.99 -3.42
C ALA A 98 -10.31 65.07 -4.41
N ASP A 99 -9.45 65.63 -5.28
CA ASP A 99 -8.63 64.84 -6.21
C ASP A 99 -7.57 64.00 -5.47
N VAL A 100 -6.95 64.54 -4.42
CA VAL A 100 -6.02 63.79 -3.55
C VAL A 100 -6.73 62.63 -2.85
N GLU A 101 -7.95 62.84 -2.34
CA GLU A 101 -8.70 61.77 -1.68
C GLU A 101 -9.18 60.70 -2.67
N LEU A 102 -9.56 61.07 -3.89
CA LEU A 102 -9.85 60.13 -4.97
C LEU A 102 -8.63 59.27 -5.33
N ARG A 103 -7.43 59.86 -5.40
CA ARG A 103 -6.17 59.12 -5.62
C ARG A 103 -5.88 58.14 -4.48
N ARG A 104 -6.07 58.57 -3.23
CA ARG A 104 -5.92 57.70 -2.05
C ARG A 104 -6.91 56.54 -2.08
N GLN A 105 -8.17 56.80 -2.42
CA GLN A 105 -9.19 55.77 -2.54
C GLN A 105 -8.86 54.75 -3.64
N ARG A 106 -8.41 55.23 -4.81
CA ARG A 106 -7.92 54.35 -5.90
C ARG A 106 -6.74 53.51 -5.44
N ASN A 107 -5.76 54.10 -4.77
CA ASN A 107 -4.60 53.38 -4.25
C ASN A 107 -4.99 52.32 -3.21
N ARG A 108 -5.92 52.63 -2.30
CA ARG A 108 -6.48 51.64 -1.35
C ARG A 108 -7.13 50.47 -2.08
N MET A 109 -7.96 50.75 -3.10
CA MET A 109 -8.58 49.70 -3.92
C MET A 109 -7.56 48.87 -4.70
N HIS A 110 -6.55 49.50 -5.31
CA HIS A 110 -5.50 48.79 -6.03
C HIS A 110 -4.68 47.91 -5.10
N GLN A 111 -4.31 48.40 -3.92
CA GLN A 111 -3.61 47.62 -2.89
C GLN A 111 -4.47 46.47 -2.38
N ALA A 112 -5.77 46.69 -2.14
CA ALA A 112 -6.70 45.63 -1.73
C ALA A 112 -6.82 44.55 -2.81
N ARG A 113 -6.98 44.95 -4.08
CA ARG A 113 -7.02 44.02 -5.23
C ARG A 113 -5.71 43.26 -5.38
N TYR A 114 -4.57 43.92 -5.24
CA TYR A 114 -3.26 43.27 -5.30
C TYR A 114 -3.10 42.23 -4.19
N LYS A 115 -3.41 42.61 -2.94
CA LYS A 115 -3.38 41.68 -1.79
C LYS A 115 -4.35 40.51 -1.98
N MET A 116 -5.53 40.76 -2.54
CA MET A 116 -6.51 39.70 -2.85
C MET A 116 -5.99 38.75 -3.93
N LYS A 117 -5.44 39.25 -5.03
CA LYS A 117 -4.81 38.42 -6.07
C LYS A 117 -3.65 37.59 -5.51
N GLN A 118 -2.83 38.18 -4.63
CA GLN A 118 -1.74 37.46 -3.99
C GLN A 118 -2.24 36.34 -3.07
N ARG A 119 -3.31 36.58 -2.30
CA ARG A 119 -3.95 35.54 -1.48
C ARG A 119 -4.56 34.43 -2.32
N GLN A 120 -5.23 34.79 -3.42
CA GLN A 120 -5.81 33.81 -4.34
C GLN A 120 -4.74 32.91 -4.94
N LEU A 121 -3.64 33.50 -5.42
CA LEU A 121 -2.51 32.74 -5.97
C LEU A 121 -1.93 31.74 -4.96
N VAL A 122 -1.79 32.16 -3.70
CA VAL A 122 -1.30 31.27 -2.63
C VAL A 122 -2.29 30.13 -2.38
N ALA A 123 -3.59 30.44 -2.28
CA ALA A 123 -4.63 29.44 -2.07
C ALA A 123 -4.72 28.44 -3.24
N ASP A 124 -4.63 28.93 -4.48
CA ASP A 124 -4.63 28.09 -5.69
C ASP A 124 -3.41 27.16 -5.71
N LEU A 125 -2.23 27.67 -5.30
CA LEU A 125 -1.01 26.87 -5.22
C LEU A 125 -1.10 25.80 -4.12
N GLU A 126 -1.64 26.12 -2.95
CA GLU A 126 -1.87 25.16 -1.85
C GLU A 126 -2.85 24.06 -2.27
N ALA A 127 -3.94 24.42 -2.97
CA ALA A 127 -4.87 23.47 -3.55
C ALA A 127 -4.21 22.57 -4.61
N ALA A 128 -3.37 23.13 -5.48
CA ALA A 128 -2.64 22.35 -6.47
C ALA A 128 -1.63 21.39 -5.83
N VAL A 129 -0.89 21.81 -4.81
CA VAL A 129 0.06 20.94 -4.09
C VAL A 129 -0.66 19.81 -3.37
N THR A 130 -1.81 20.09 -2.73
CA THR A 130 -2.60 19.05 -2.07
C THR A 130 -3.16 18.04 -3.07
N HIS A 131 -3.69 18.50 -4.20
CA HIS A 131 -4.13 17.63 -5.30
C HIS A 131 -3.00 16.75 -5.84
N LEU A 132 -1.84 17.34 -6.19
CA LEU A 132 -0.70 16.58 -6.71
C LEU A 132 -0.19 15.54 -5.72
N ARG A 133 -0.20 15.83 -4.42
CA ARG A 133 0.17 14.85 -3.39
C ARG A 133 -0.80 13.67 -3.34
N GLN A 134 -2.10 13.91 -3.49
CA GLN A 134 -3.11 12.85 -3.56
C GLN A 134 -2.93 12.00 -4.81
N GLU A 135 -2.69 12.64 -5.96
CA GLU A 135 -2.47 11.96 -7.24
C GLU A 135 -1.20 11.09 -7.21
N ILE A 136 -0.11 11.59 -6.65
CA ILE A 136 1.12 10.80 -6.46
C ILE A 136 0.83 9.57 -5.59
N GLN A 137 0.12 9.74 -4.47
CA GLN A 137 -0.22 8.60 -3.60
C GLN A 137 -1.08 7.57 -4.35
N GLU A 138 -2.07 8.01 -5.12
CA GLU A 138 -2.92 7.13 -5.92
C GLU A 138 -2.11 6.36 -6.97
N LEU A 139 -1.24 7.04 -7.71
CA LEU A 139 -0.37 6.43 -8.72
C LEU A 139 0.64 5.45 -8.10
N GLU A 140 1.21 5.77 -6.94
CA GLU A 140 2.09 4.87 -6.20
C GLU A 140 1.35 3.59 -5.77
N ILE A 141 0.10 3.72 -5.30
CA ILE A 141 -0.75 2.57 -4.97
C ILE A 141 -1.00 1.74 -6.22
N GLN A 142 -1.42 2.36 -7.33
CA GLN A 142 -1.68 1.67 -8.61
C GLN A 142 -0.43 0.93 -9.11
N GLN A 143 0.75 1.55 -9.04
CA GLN A 143 2.01 0.92 -9.43
C GLN A 143 2.33 -0.32 -8.58
N ARG A 144 2.11 -0.25 -7.26
CA ARG A 144 2.31 -1.41 -6.36
C ARG A 144 1.30 -2.51 -6.63
N LEU A 145 0.04 -2.17 -6.88
CA LEU A 145 -0.98 -3.16 -7.24
C LEU A 145 -0.60 -3.93 -8.51
N LEU A 146 -0.12 -3.22 -9.53
CA LEU A 146 0.38 -3.84 -10.76
C LEU A 146 1.58 -4.79 -10.50
N SER A 147 2.45 -4.48 -9.53
CA SER A 147 3.57 -5.37 -9.18
C SER A 147 3.09 -6.67 -8.52
N TYR A 148 1.93 -6.66 -7.87
CA TYR A 148 1.25 -7.86 -7.37
C TYR A 148 0.40 -8.57 -8.44
N GLY A 149 0.38 -8.08 -9.69
CA GLY A 149 -0.44 -8.64 -10.76
C GLY A 149 -1.93 -8.25 -10.67
N LEU A 150 -2.27 -7.27 -9.83
CA LEU A 150 -3.64 -6.78 -9.70
C LEU A 150 -3.98 -5.76 -10.80
N PRO A 151 -5.20 -5.82 -11.37
CA PRO A 151 -5.69 -4.77 -12.25
C PRO A 151 -5.76 -3.41 -11.52
N THR A 152 -5.64 -2.32 -12.29
CA THR A 152 -5.81 -0.94 -11.80
C THR A 152 -7.21 -0.69 -11.25
N THR A 153 -8.23 -1.38 -11.76
CA THR A 153 -9.57 -1.44 -11.17
C THR A 153 -9.59 -2.47 -10.04
N THR A 154 -9.02 -2.08 -8.90
CA THR A 154 -8.91 -2.98 -7.76
C THR A 154 -10.27 -3.28 -7.17
N THR A 155 -10.62 -4.56 -7.08
CA THR A 155 -11.84 -5.03 -6.43
C THR A 155 -11.47 -5.80 -5.17
N ILE A 156 -12.40 -5.86 -4.21
CA ILE A 156 -12.25 -6.70 -3.01
C ILE A 156 -11.97 -8.18 -3.36
N TRP A 157 -12.50 -8.67 -4.48
CA TRP A 157 -12.28 -10.03 -4.98
C TRP A 157 -10.83 -10.27 -5.38
N ASN A 158 -10.25 -9.34 -6.14
CA ASN A 158 -8.85 -9.44 -6.56
C ASN A 158 -7.91 -9.35 -5.35
N ILE A 159 -8.22 -8.46 -4.39
CA ILE A 159 -7.46 -8.34 -3.14
C ILE A 159 -7.57 -9.63 -2.33
N ALA A 160 -8.76 -10.21 -2.19
CA ALA A 160 -8.92 -11.46 -1.47
C ALA A 160 -8.15 -12.60 -2.13
N ALA A 161 -8.24 -12.74 -3.45
CA ALA A 161 -7.48 -13.75 -4.20
C ALA A 161 -5.96 -13.61 -3.97
N GLU A 162 -5.44 -12.39 -4.07
CA GLU A 162 -4.01 -12.12 -3.83
C GLU A 162 -3.62 -12.30 -2.36
N TYR A 163 -4.49 -11.96 -1.42
CA TYR A 163 -4.27 -12.24 -0.01
C TYR A 163 -4.09 -13.75 0.21
N PHE A 164 -4.98 -14.60 -0.32
CA PHE A 164 -4.81 -16.05 -0.18
C PHE A 164 -3.59 -16.59 -0.92
N ARG A 165 -3.20 -15.99 -2.04
CA ARG A 165 -1.96 -16.36 -2.74
C ARG A 165 -0.72 -16.04 -1.89
N LEU A 166 -0.68 -14.86 -1.26
CA LEU A 166 0.45 -14.39 -0.46
C LEU A 166 0.53 -15.06 0.91
N PHE A 167 -0.60 -15.32 1.55
CA PHE A 167 -0.69 -15.84 2.93
C PHE A 167 -1.03 -17.33 3.01
N ARG A 168 -1.02 -18.07 1.89
CA ARG A 168 -1.31 -19.52 1.83
C ARG A 168 -0.55 -20.31 2.91
N HIS A 169 0.73 -19.99 3.10
CA HIS A 169 1.61 -20.65 4.06
C HIS A 169 1.88 -19.80 5.31
N GLY A 170 0.93 -18.93 5.66
CA GLY A 170 1.05 -18.02 6.78
C GLY A 170 2.04 -16.87 6.52
N THR A 171 2.27 -16.07 7.57
CA THR A 171 3.27 -15.01 7.54
C THR A 171 4.64 -15.64 7.75
N LYS A 172 5.52 -15.52 6.75
CA LYS A 172 6.90 -16.05 6.82
C LYS A 172 7.77 -15.13 7.68
N GLY A 173 7.47 -15.05 8.98
CA GLY A 173 8.29 -14.32 9.92
C GLY A 173 9.72 -14.84 9.88
N SER A 174 10.70 -13.95 10.07
CA SER A 174 12.10 -14.30 10.28
C SER A 174 12.19 -15.22 11.50
N THR A 175 11.98 -16.51 11.33
CA THR A 175 12.52 -17.50 12.25
C THR A 175 14.03 -17.30 12.18
N MET A 176 14.58 -16.72 13.24
CA MET A 176 16.02 -16.79 13.51
C MET A 176 16.34 -18.26 13.80
N VAL A 177 16.28 -19.11 12.78
CA VAL A 177 16.94 -20.40 12.82
C VAL A 177 18.37 -20.08 12.46
N GLU A 178 19.26 -20.10 13.45
CA GLU A 178 20.70 -19.81 13.30
C GLU A 178 21.43 -20.74 12.30
N ASN A 179 20.74 -21.71 11.69
CA ASN A 179 21.35 -22.83 10.97
C ASN A 179 20.91 -23.01 9.50
N ALA A 180 20.34 -22.00 8.84
CA ALA A 180 20.08 -22.06 7.40
C ALA A 180 20.75 -20.90 6.65
N HIS A 181 21.91 -21.15 6.04
CA HIS A 181 22.74 -20.09 5.43
C HIS A 181 22.22 -19.53 4.08
N ILE A 182 21.00 -19.86 3.64
CA ILE A 182 20.42 -19.40 2.35
C ILE A 182 18.92 -18.99 2.46
N GLU A 183 18.14 -19.64 3.32
CA GLU A 183 16.69 -19.40 3.53
C GLU A 183 16.27 -18.04 4.16
N PRO A 184 17.04 -17.37 5.04
CA PRO A 184 16.52 -16.22 5.80
C PRO A 184 16.23 -14.99 4.93
N ALA A 185 16.99 -14.79 3.84
CA ALA A 185 16.78 -13.66 2.93
C ALA A 185 15.45 -13.79 2.15
N LEU A 186 15.07 -15.00 1.73
CA LEU A 186 13.81 -15.24 1.05
C LEU A 186 12.62 -15.07 1.99
N ASN A 187 12.73 -15.51 3.25
CA ASN A 187 11.67 -15.35 4.25
C ASN A 187 11.46 -13.87 4.62
N LEU A 188 12.54 -13.10 4.77
CA LEU A 188 12.47 -11.65 4.96
C LEU A 188 11.80 -10.95 3.78
N LEU A 189 12.18 -11.32 2.54
CA LEU A 189 11.57 -10.76 1.34
C LEU A 189 10.08 -11.11 1.24
N HIS A 190 9.70 -12.35 1.56
CA HIS A 190 8.30 -12.76 1.57
C HIS A 190 7.47 -12.02 2.63
N SER A 191 8.00 -11.87 3.85
CA SER A 191 7.39 -11.02 4.88
C SER A 191 7.20 -9.60 4.40
N GLN A 192 8.22 -9.02 3.75
CA GLN A 192 8.15 -7.66 3.25
C GLN A 192 7.07 -7.50 2.17
N VAL A 193 7.00 -8.43 1.21
CA VAL A 193 5.95 -8.43 0.18
C VAL A 193 4.55 -8.55 0.80
N GLN A 194 4.38 -9.41 1.80
CA GLN A 194 3.10 -9.57 2.53
C GLN A 194 2.70 -8.26 3.24
N TRP A 195 3.64 -7.62 3.94
CA TRP A 195 3.37 -6.39 4.68
C TRP A 195 3.11 -5.20 3.75
N ASP A 196 3.88 -5.06 2.68
CA ASP A 196 3.70 -4.01 1.67
C ASP A 196 2.34 -4.17 0.97
N PHE A 197 1.92 -5.41 0.69
CA PHE A 197 0.60 -5.71 0.16
C PHE A 197 -0.51 -5.26 1.12
N MET A 198 -0.41 -5.59 2.41
CA MET A 198 -1.38 -5.15 3.42
C MET A 198 -1.42 -3.62 3.51
N LYS A 199 -0.26 -2.95 3.60
CA LYS A 199 -0.16 -1.47 3.65
C LYS A 199 -0.72 -0.78 2.41
N THR A 200 -0.66 -1.44 1.25
CA THR A 200 -1.17 -0.91 0.00
C THR A 200 -2.69 -1.11 -0.13
N THR A 201 -3.21 -2.26 0.28
CA THR A 201 -4.62 -2.65 0.02
C THR A 201 -5.58 -2.35 1.18
N MET A 202 -5.06 -2.15 2.39
CA MET A 202 -5.86 -1.91 3.59
C MET A 202 -5.79 -0.44 4.01
N ALA A 203 -6.83 0.04 4.68
CA ALA A 203 -6.87 1.39 5.21
C ALA A 203 -5.89 1.53 6.41
N PRO A 204 -5.34 2.73 6.68
CA PRO A 204 -4.44 2.94 7.81
C PRO A 204 -5.08 2.59 9.17
N ASP A 205 -6.40 2.74 9.28
CA ASP A 205 -7.26 2.45 10.43
C ASP A 205 -7.94 1.07 10.36
N VAL A 206 -7.44 0.14 9.53
CA VAL A 206 -7.98 -1.23 9.41
C VAL A 206 -8.04 -1.95 10.76
N THR A 207 -9.07 -2.77 10.95
CA THR A 207 -9.26 -3.53 12.19
C THR A 207 -9.64 -5.00 11.93
N ASP A 208 -9.30 -5.90 12.84
CA ASP A 208 -9.85 -7.27 12.91
C ASP A 208 -11.00 -7.40 13.93
N GLY A 209 -11.38 -6.30 14.58
CA GLY A 209 -12.31 -6.24 15.70
C GLY A 209 -11.64 -6.32 17.08
N VAL A 210 -10.33 -6.57 17.14
CA VAL A 210 -9.53 -6.59 18.37
C VAL A 210 -8.49 -5.47 18.35
N VAL A 211 -7.73 -5.35 17.27
CA VAL A 211 -6.72 -4.30 17.09
C VAL A 211 -7.16 -3.29 16.04
N ILE A 212 -6.64 -2.07 16.13
CA ILE A 212 -6.89 -0.99 15.17
C ILE A 212 -5.53 -0.51 14.65
N GLY A 213 -5.42 -0.37 13.34
CA GLY A 213 -4.24 0.12 12.67
C GLY A 213 -3.51 -0.97 11.88
N ILE A 214 -2.95 -0.59 10.74
CA ILE A 214 -2.27 -1.52 9.85
C ILE A 214 -1.05 -2.22 10.48
N ASP A 215 -0.23 -1.49 11.24
CA ASP A 215 0.95 -2.06 11.88
C ASP A 215 0.54 -3.03 13.00
N ALA A 216 -0.47 -2.69 13.80
CA ALA A 216 -1.02 -3.58 14.83
C ALA A 216 -1.64 -4.86 14.23
N LEU A 217 -2.30 -4.75 13.07
CA LEU A 217 -2.84 -5.90 12.36
C LEU A 217 -1.72 -6.81 11.82
N ILE A 218 -0.63 -6.24 11.30
CA ILE A 218 0.55 -7.00 10.85
C ILE A 218 1.18 -7.76 12.03
N GLU A 219 1.34 -7.11 13.18
CA GLU A 219 1.86 -7.75 14.40
C GLU A 219 0.95 -8.88 14.90
N SER A 220 -0.37 -8.67 14.90
CA SER A 220 -1.36 -9.71 15.21
C SER A 220 -1.20 -10.93 14.29
N HIS A 221 -1.06 -10.68 12.98
CA HIS A 221 -0.83 -11.73 11.99
C HIS A 221 0.49 -12.50 12.21
N ALA A 222 1.57 -11.78 12.53
CA ALA A 222 2.88 -12.37 12.83
C ALA A 222 2.86 -13.20 14.14
N LEU A 223 2.10 -12.76 15.15
CA LEU A 223 1.91 -13.54 16.37
C LEU A 223 1.18 -14.85 16.07
N GLN A 224 0.15 -14.80 15.23
CA GLN A 224 -0.63 -15.98 14.87
C GLN A 224 0.14 -16.97 14.00
N SER A 225 1.01 -16.49 13.09
CA SER A 225 1.79 -17.39 12.23
C SER A 225 2.70 -18.33 13.01
N ARG A 226 3.13 -17.96 14.24
CA ARG A 226 3.89 -18.84 15.13
C ARG A 226 3.12 -20.10 15.55
N CYS A 227 1.79 -20.00 15.66
CA CYS A 227 0.94 -21.16 15.96
C CYS A 227 0.62 -22.00 14.73
N TYR A 228 0.92 -21.50 13.53
CA TYR A 228 0.48 -22.04 12.25
C TYR A 228 1.65 -22.20 11.28
N GLU A 229 2.82 -22.61 11.77
CA GLU A 229 4.08 -22.67 11.00
C GLU A 229 4.02 -23.57 9.75
N ALA A 230 3.23 -24.65 9.79
CA ALA A 230 3.07 -25.60 8.69
C ALA A 230 1.63 -25.57 8.11
N ILE A 231 1.12 -24.36 7.85
CA ILE A 231 -0.24 -24.15 7.32
C ILE A 231 -0.30 -24.22 5.79
N ASP A 232 -1.37 -24.81 5.26
CA ASP A 232 -1.84 -24.60 3.89
C ASP A 232 -3.28 -24.09 3.94
N LEU A 233 -3.43 -22.77 3.83
CA LEU A 233 -4.68 -22.03 3.83
C LEU A 233 -5.21 -21.86 2.41
N GLN A 234 -6.36 -22.47 2.12
CA GLN A 234 -6.98 -22.46 0.81
C GLN A 234 -8.37 -21.80 0.84
N PRO A 235 -8.67 -20.89 -0.10
CA PRO A 235 -10.02 -20.38 -0.28
C PRO A 235 -10.87 -21.43 -1.00
N LEU A 236 -12.03 -21.77 -0.43
CA LEU A 236 -12.98 -22.72 -1.03
C LEU A 236 -14.06 -22.01 -1.83
N ARG A 237 -14.62 -20.94 -1.27
CA ARG A 237 -15.73 -20.19 -1.84
C ARG A 237 -15.63 -18.73 -1.43
N MET A 238 -15.96 -17.83 -2.34
CA MET A 238 -16.04 -16.40 -2.07
C MET A 238 -17.48 -15.95 -2.34
N ASP A 239 -18.10 -15.31 -1.36
CA ASP A 239 -19.48 -14.80 -1.46
C ASP A 239 -19.53 -13.32 -1.12
N GLY A 240 -20.16 -12.55 -2.00
CA GLY A 240 -20.47 -11.14 -1.74
C GLY A 240 -21.59 -11.03 -0.71
N GLY A 241 -21.40 -10.17 0.28
CA GLY A 241 -22.38 -9.78 1.28
C GLY A 241 -22.83 -8.33 1.12
N PRO A 242 -23.75 -7.86 1.98
CA PRO A 242 -24.17 -6.45 2.00
C PRO A 242 -23.01 -5.53 2.39
N GLU A 243 -23.15 -4.23 2.09
CA GLU A 243 -22.25 -3.18 2.58
C GLU A 243 -20.76 -3.39 2.27
N GLY A 244 -20.44 -3.98 1.10
CA GLY A 244 -19.04 -4.20 0.70
C GLY A 244 -18.35 -5.34 1.45
N LEU A 245 -19.10 -6.21 2.12
CA LEU A 245 -18.58 -7.44 2.71
C LEU A 245 -18.26 -8.48 1.63
N LEU A 246 -17.10 -9.13 1.74
CA LEU A 246 -16.76 -10.36 1.05
C LEU A 246 -16.44 -11.42 2.10
N ILE A 247 -17.14 -12.55 2.05
CA ILE A 247 -16.90 -13.70 2.91
C ILE A 247 -16.17 -14.75 2.07
N VAL A 248 -14.99 -15.17 2.53
CA VAL A 248 -14.26 -16.26 1.91
C VAL A 248 -14.28 -17.44 2.86
N SER A 249 -14.99 -18.51 2.49
CA SER A 249 -14.92 -19.79 3.21
C SER A 249 -13.57 -20.43 2.96
N THR A 250 -12.91 -20.91 4.01
CA THR A 250 -11.54 -21.42 3.95
C THR A 250 -11.44 -22.84 4.47
N GLN A 251 -10.43 -23.54 3.95
CA GLN A 251 -9.92 -24.79 4.49
C GLN A 251 -8.44 -24.61 4.79
N CYS A 252 -8.02 -25.13 5.93
CA CYS A 252 -6.65 -25.07 6.41
C CYS A 252 -6.20 -26.49 6.74
N GLU A 253 -5.22 -27.03 6.01
CA GLU A 253 -4.49 -28.22 6.44
C GLU A 253 -3.26 -27.78 7.24
N LEU A 254 -3.05 -28.36 8.42
CA LEU A 254 -1.82 -28.15 9.16
C LEU A 254 -1.42 -29.38 9.98
N THR A 255 -0.15 -29.43 10.34
CA THR A 255 0.38 -30.38 11.33
C THR A 255 0.50 -29.68 12.67
N ILE A 256 -0.01 -30.30 13.74
CA ILE A 256 0.15 -29.78 15.10
C ILE A 256 1.63 -29.92 15.49
N THR A 257 2.34 -28.81 15.54
CA THR A 257 3.77 -28.77 15.89
C THR A 257 3.97 -28.47 17.38
N GLU A 258 5.20 -28.66 17.86
CA GLU A 258 5.63 -28.20 19.18
C GLU A 258 5.37 -26.69 19.36
N SER A 259 5.70 -25.86 18.35
CA SER A 259 5.45 -24.42 18.38
C SER A 259 3.96 -24.09 18.56
N MET A 260 3.06 -24.81 17.89
CA MET A 260 1.62 -24.64 18.04
C MET A 260 1.16 -24.96 19.46
N LEU A 261 1.67 -26.04 20.06
CA LEU A 261 1.30 -26.41 21.42
C LEU A 261 1.85 -25.41 22.44
N VAL A 262 3.12 -24.99 22.32
CA VAL A 262 3.73 -23.99 23.22
C VAL A 262 3.02 -22.63 23.11
N CYS A 263 2.69 -22.19 21.89
CA CYS A 263 2.10 -20.87 21.68
C CYS A 263 0.59 -20.85 21.91
N GLY A 264 -0.14 -21.89 21.47
CA GLY A 264 -1.59 -21.97 21.48
C GLY A 264 -2.18 -22.70 22.70
N PHE A 265 -1.51 -23.74 23.18
CA PHE A 265 -1.98 -24.61 24.28
C PHE A 265 -0.94 -24.74 25.40
N PRO A 266 -0.41 -23.63 25.94
CA PRO A 266 0.63 -23.69 26.98
C PRO A 266 0.16 -24.42 28.24
N ASN A 267 -1.14 -24.49 28.50
CA ASN A 267 -1.75 -25.29 29.57
C ASN A 267 -1.44 -26.79 29.48
N LEU A 268 -1.09 -27.29 28.29
CA LEU A 268 -0.73 -28.69 28.04
C LEU A 268 0.77 -28.96 28.15
N VAL A 269 1.58 -27.93 28.38
CA VAL A 269 3.03 -27.97 28.56
C VAL A 269 3.37 -27.41 29.94
N LYS A 270 3.71 -28.26 30.90
CA LYS A 270 4.04 -27.84 32.27
C LYS A 270 5.46 -28.21 32.59
N ASP A 271 6.25 -27.24 33.05
CA ASP A 271 7.65 -27.44 33.46
C ASP A 271 8.54 -28.13 32.40
N GLY A 272 8.20 -27.96 31.12
CA GLY A 272 8.88 -28.62 29.99
C GLY A 272 8.40 -30.04 29.68
N GLU A 273 7.44 -30.57 30.45
CA GLU A 273 6.82 -31.87 30.20
C GLU A 273 5.49 -31.73 29.44
N TRP A 274 5.30 -32.63 28.48
CA TRP A 274 4.09 -32.75 27.68
C TRP A 274 3.02 -33.51 28.45
N SER A 275 1.80 -32.98 28.49
CA SER A 275 0.66 -33.76 28.97
C SER A 275 0.34 -34.90 28.00
N SER A 276 -0.31 -35.97 28.50
CA SER A 276 -0.80 -37.07 27.65
C SER A 276 -1.72 -36.61 26.51
N LEU A 277 -2.35 -35.44 26.64
CA LEU A 277 -3.20 -34.85 25.61
C LEU A 277 -2.36 -34.16 24.53
N ALA A 278 -1.29 -33.47 24.92
CA ALA A 278 -0.32 -32.92 23.98
C ALA A 278 0.38 -34.03 23.18
N ASP A 279 0.77 -35.14 23.82
CA ASP A 279 1.37 -36.30 23.11
C ASP A 279 0.43 -36.89 22.06
N LYS A 280 -0.88 -36.90 22.32
CA LYS A 280 -1.89 -37.35 21.36
C LYS A 280 -2.04 -36.39 20.17
N MET A 281 -1.82 -35.10 20.39
CA MET A 281 -1.98 -34.04 19.40
C MET A 281 -0.72 -33.82 18.56
N LEU A 282 0.47 -33.92 19.16
CA LEU A 282 1.74 -33.61 18.52
C LEU A 282 1.98 -34.45 17.26
N GLY A 283 2.39 -33.78 16.19
CA GLY A 283 2.68 -34.40 14.89
C GLY A 283 1.46 -34.86 14.11
N LYS A 284 0.24 -34.66 14.63
CA LYS A 284 -0.99 -35.03 13.92
C LYS A 284 -1.36 -33.97 12.89
N LYS A 285 -1.80 -34.44 11.73
CA LYS A 285 -2.41 -33.59 10.71
C LYS A 285 -3.89 -33.38 11.03
N ILE A 286 -4.34 -32.13 10.94
CA ILE A 286 -5.74 -31.75 11.08
C ILE A 286 -6.17 -30.87 9.92
N VAL A 287 -7.48 -30.94 9.61
CA VAL A 287 -8.14 -30.04 8.66
C VAL A 287 -9.10 -29.16 9.44
N ILE A 288 -8.89 -27.86 9.34
CA ILE A 288 -9.69 -26.82 9.99
C ILE A 288 -10.48 -26.08 8.90
N TYR A 289 -11.78 -25.92 9.12
CA TYR A 289 -12.63 -25.10 8.26
C TYR A 289 -12.84 -23.74 8.89
N GLY A 290 -12.96 -22.70 8.07
CA GLY A 290 -13.08 -21.35 8.57
C GLY A 290 -13.67 -20.38 7.57
N SER A 291 -13.54 -19.11 7.89
CA SER A 291 -13.91 -18.02 7.00
C SER A 291 -13.06 -16.78 7.27
N THR A 292 -12.69 -16.08 6.20
CA THR A 292 -12.08 -14.74 6.25
C THR A 292 -13.05 -13.73 5.67
N HIS A 293 -13.33 -12.67 6.42
CA HIS A 293 -14.26 -11.61 6.07
C HIS A 293 -13.50 -10.34 5.76
N PHE A 294 -13.66 -9.83 4.55
CA PHE A 294 -13.11 -8.55 4.10
C PHE A 294 -14.24 -7.54 4.03
N PHE A 295 -14.06 -6.36 4.62
CA PHE A 295 -15.00 -5.25 4.48
C PHE A 295 -14.36 -4.15 3.66
N TRP A 296 -15.00 -3.79 2.56
CA TRP A 296 -14.52 -2.82 1.61
C TRP A 296 -15.14 -1.44 1.80
N ASP A 297 -14.31 -0.41 1.79
CA ASP A 297 -14.75 0.97 1.66
C ASP A 297 -14.65 1.40 0.19
N ASN A 298 -15.81 1.54 -0.48
CA ASN A 298 -15.89 1.99 -1.86
C ASN A 298 -15.37 3.41 -2.08
N THR A 299 -15.42 4.28 -1.05
CA THR A 299 -14.94 5.66 -1.16
C THR A 299 -13.43 5.75 -1.08
N ARG A 300 -12.82 4.92 -0.22
CA ARG A 300 -11.36 4.87 -0.03
C ARG A 300 -10.67 3.88 -0.97
N GLY A 301 -11.43 2.99 -1.62
CA GLY A 301 -10.88 1.90 -2.43
C GLY A 301 -9.95 0.99 -1.64
N ARG A 302 -10.28 0.70 -0.37
CA ARG A 302 -9.43 -0.06 0.56
C ARG A 302 -10.24 -0.95 1.50
N VAL A 303 -9.59 -1.99 2.00
CA VAL A 303 -10.15 -2.85 3.06
C VAL A 303 -10.08 -2.14 4.40
N VAL A 304 -11.22 -1.94 5.07
CA VAL A 304 -11.32 -1.27 6.37
C VAL A 304 -11.46 -2.24 7.55
N ARG A 305 -11.83 -3.50 7.27
CA ARG A 305 -11.85 -4.55 8.29
C ARG A 305 -11.50 -5.91 7.68
N LEU A 306 -10.66 -6.67 8.37
CA LEU A 306 -10.25 -8.03 8.02
C LEU A 306 -10.42 -8.94 9.23
N GLN A 307 -11.40 -9.84 9.20
CA GLN A 307 -11.64 -10.78 10.30
C GLN A 307 -11.47 -12.20 9.82
N TRP A 308 -11.01 -13.10 10.68
CA TRP A 308 -10.99 -14.53 10.38
C TRP A 308 -11.60 -15.31 11.54
N LYS A 309 -12.12 -16.49 11.20
CA LYS A 309 -12.63 -17.48 12.14
C LYS A 309 -12.20 -18.85 11.64
N ALA A 310 -11.84 -19.75 12.57
CA ALA A 310 -11.42 -21.09 12.26
C ALA A 310 -12.02 -22.07 13.28
N ASP A 311 -12.67 -23.15 12.84
CA ASP A 311 -13.29 -24.14 13.72
C ASP A 311 -12.26 -25.17 14.20
N VAL A 312 -11.41 -24.74 15.13
CA VAL A 312 -10.40 -25.60 15.77
C VAL A 312 -11.06 -26.64 16.67
N MET A 313 -12.17 -26.28 17.32
CA MET A 313 -12.96 -27.17 18.16
C MET A 313 -13.35 -28.47 17.43
N THR A 314 -13.99 -28.35 16.27
CA THR A 314 -14.41 -29.52 15.48
C THR A 314 -13.22 -30.32 14.97
N ALA A 315 -12.12 -29.65 14.61
CA ALA A 315 -10.90 -30.34 14.18
C ALA A 315 -10.30 -31.20 15.31
N LEU A 316 -10.24 -30.68 16.53
CA LEU A 316 -9.75 -31.41 17.70
C LEU A 316 -10.72 -32.50 18.14
N LEU A 317 -12.03 -32.28 18.03
CA LEU A 317 -13.02 -33.31 18.30
C LEU A 317 -12.86 -34.52 17.36
N ARG A 318 -12.63 -34.27 16.07
CA ARG A 318 -12.33 -35.34 15.09
C ARG A 318 -11.03 -36.05 15.41
N LEU A 319 -10.01 -35.34 15.89
CA LEU A 319 -8.71 -35.91 16.22
C LEU A 319 -8.74 -36.77 17.49
N LEU A 320 -9.37 -36.25 18.56
CA LEU A 320 -9.33 -36.85 19.90
C LEU A 320 -10.51 -37.82 20.15
N GLY A 321 -11.60 -37.69 19.39
CA GLY A 321 -12.74 -38.58 19.44
C GLY A 321 -13.56 -38.52 20.74
N SER A 322 -13.41 -37.49 21.57
CA SER A 322 -14.11 -37.37 22.85
C SER A 322 -14.58 -35.95 23.13
N LEU A 323 -15.87 -35.83 23.47
CA LEU A 323 -16.49 -34.57 23.88
C LEU A 323 -16.07 -34.13 25.29
N ASP A 324 -15.52 -35.03 26.10
CA ASP A 324 -15.06 -34.74 27.46
C ASP A 324 -13.61 -34.25 27.49
N THR A 325 -12.78 -34.66 26.52
CA THR A 325 -11.36 -34.30 26.47
C THR A 325 -11.12 -32.96 25.77
N VAL A 326 -11.90 -32.63 24.74
CA VAL A 326 -11.70 -31.40 23.96
C VAL A 326 -11.86 -30.14 24.82
N PRO A 327 -12.85 -30.01 25.73
CA PRO A 327 -12.94 -28.87 26.64
C PRO A 327 -11.70 -28.71 27.53
N GLN A 328 -11.03 -29.81 27.89
CA GLN A 328 -9.81 -29.79 28.69
C GLN A 328 -8.62 -29.22 27.91
N VAL A 329 -8.56 -29.44 26.59
CA VAL A 329 -7.56 -28.81 25.71
C VAL A 329 -7.63 -27.29 25.82
N PHE A 330 -8.85 -26.74 25.79
CA PHE A 330 -9.07 -25.29 25.80
C PHE A 330 -9.03 -24.67 27.21
N ASN A 331 -8.98 -25.47 28.27
CA ASN A 331 -8.96 -24.97 29.64
C ASN A 331 -7.59 -24.33 29.97
N GLY A 332 -7.52 -23.00 29.93
CA GLY A 332 -6.29 -22.24 30.08
C GLY A 332 -5.47 -22.12 28.79
N ALA A 333 -6.04 -22.49 27.64
CA ALA A 333 -5.40 -22.31 26.35
C ALA A 333 -5.38 -20.83 25.94
N ARG A 334 -4.39 -20.47 25.12
CA ARG A 334 -4.30 -19.16 24.48
C ARG A 334 -5.07 -19.11 23.16
N MET A 335 -5.16 -20.25 22.48
CA MET A 335 -5.95 -20.43 21.27
C MET A 335 -7.41 -20.67 21.65
N SER A 336 -8.32 -19.89 21.06
CA SER A 336 -9.75 -20.08 21.23
C SER A 336 -10.27 -21.25 20.38
N PRO A 337 -11.47 -21.78 20.68
CA PRO A 337 -12.19 -22.71 19.81
C PRO A 337 -12.32 -22.23 18.35
N GLU A 338 -12.38 -20.91 18.16
CA GLU A 338 -12.48 -20.20 16.88
C GLU A 338 -11.11 -19.85 16.24
N GLY A 339 -10.01 -20.36 16.81
CA GLY A 339 -8.65 -20.22 16.28
C GLY A 339 -7.99 -18.86 16.52
N MET A 340 -8.57 -18.00 17.37
CA MET A 340 -7.92 -16.75 17.75
C MET A 340 -6.88 -17.00 18.85
N VAL A 341 -5.65 -16.53 18.64
CA VAL A 341 -4.58 -16.63 19.64
C VAL A 341 -4.47 -15.32 20.40
N LYS A 342 -4.62 -15.36 21.72
CA LYS A 342 -4.46 -14.18 22.58
C LYS A 342 -2.96 -13.87 22.82
N PRO A 343 -2.56 -12.58 22.86
CA PRO A 343 -1.20 -12.20 23.26
C PRO A 343 -0.90 -12.67 24.69
N SER A 344 0.37 -12.97 24.95
CA SER A 344 0.85 -13.30 26.30
C SER A 344 0.75 -12.06 27.18
N LEU A 345 0.08 -12.19 28.34
CA LEU A 345 0.02 -11.16 29.38
C LEU A 345 1.36 -11.00 30.10
#